data_AF-A0A661F678-F1
#
_entry.id   AF-A0A661F678-F1
#
_cell.length_a   1.000
_cell.length_b   1.000
_cell.length_c   1.000
_cell.angle_alpha   90.00
_cell.angle_beta   90.00
_cell.angle_gamma   90.00
#
_symmetry.space_group_name_H-M   'P 1'
#
loop_
_entity.id
_entity.type
_entity.pdbx_description
1 polymer ?
#
loop_
_entity_poly.entity_id
_entity_poly.type
_entity_poly.pdbx_seq_one_letter_code
_entity_poly.pdbx_strand_id
1 'polypeptide(L)'
;MSQVMMYGVFERFWHWAQAALMLTLLFTGFNIHGTHHFFVFEQAVNIHIISAWILMGLWVFAIFWHFTTGEWKQYIPSSANNLIA
;
A
#
# COMPACT_ATOMS: atom_id res chain seq x y z
N MET A 1 -10.05 29.78 4.83
CA MET A 1 -9.12 28.83 5.49
C MET A 1 -8.25 28.23 4.41
N SER A 2 -6.92 28.35 4.51
CA SER A 2 -6.00 27.68 3.58
C SER A 2 -5.99 26.18 3.87
N GLN A 3 -6.10 25.36 2.82
CA GLN A 3 -5.92 23.92 2.91
C GLN A 3 -4.41 23.64 2.89
N VAL A 4 -3.89 22.94 3.90
CA VAL A 4 -2.50 22.47 3.92
C VAL A 4 -2.51 21.01 3.51
N MET A 5 -1.74 20.68 2.46
CA MET A 5 -1.61 19.32 1.98
C MET A 5 -0.61 18.58 2.87
N MET A 6 -1.11 17.66 3.70
CA MET A 6 -0.28 16.86 4.62
C MET A 6 0.42 15.68 3.92
N TYR A 7 -0.13 15.21 2.79
CA TYR A 7 0.43 14.09 2.04
C TYR A 7 0.67 14.47 0.59
N GLY A 8 1.80 14.06 0.05
CA GLY A 8 2.14 14.14 -1.37
C GLY A 8 1.28 13.24 -2.24
N VAL A 9 1.36 13.44 -3.55
CA VAL A 9 0.67 12.58 -4.55
C VAL A 9 1.17 11.14 -4.46
N PHE A 10 2.48 10.96 -4.31
CA PHE A 10 3.10 9.64 -4.20
C PHE A 10 2.56 8.85 -3.01
N GLU A 11 2.48 9.46 -1.83
CA GLU A 11 2.09 8.76 -0.60
C GLU A 11 0.64 8.28 -0.67
N ARG A 12 -0.25 9.10 -1.24
CA ARG A 12 -1.63 8.69 -1.51
C ARG A 12 -1.68 7.55 -2.51
N PHE A 13 -0.92 7.64 -3.61
CA PHE A 13 -0.86 6.58 -4.60
C PHE A 13 -0.36 5.27 -3.99
N TRP A 14 0.77 5.30 -3.28
CA TRP A 14 1.35 4.16 -2.59
C TRP A 14 0.36 3.54 -1.61
N HIS A 15 -0.25 4.35 -0.75
CA HIS A 15 -1.20 3.87 0.25
C HIS A 15 -2.42 3.17 -0.38
N TRP A 16 -3.03 3.81 -1.38
CA TRP A 16 -4.24 3.25 -2.01
C TRP A 16 -3.93 2.05 -2.92
N ALA A 17 -2.78 2.04 -3.61
CA ALA A 17 -2.32 0.88 -4.35
C ALA A 17 -2.06 -0.31 -3.41
N GLN A 18 -1.40 -0.07 -2.27
CA GLN A 18 -1.16 -1.07 -1.24
C GLN A 18 -2.48 -1.61 -0.66
N ALA A 19 -3.44 -0.73 -0.36
CA ALA A 19 -4.74 -1.13 0.14
C ALA A 19 -5.49 -2.03 -0.86
N ALA A 20 -5.50 -1.66 -2.15
CA ALA A 20 -6.12 -2.47 -3.20
C ALA A 20 -5.47 -3.86 -3.33
N LEU A 21 -4.14 -3.94 -3.25
CA LEU A 21 -3.41 -5.21 -3.29
C LEU A 21 -3.71 -6.08 -2.05
N MET A 22 -3.72 -5.48 -0.86
CA MET A 22 -4.08 -6.18 0.38
C MET A 22 -5.49 -6.75 0.33
N LEU A 23 -6.47 -5.98 -0.15
CA LEU A 23 -7.84 -6.45 -0.30
C LEU A 23 -7.95 -7.56 -1.35
N THR A 24 -7.18 -7.47 -2.45
CA THR A 24 -7.12 -8.53 -3.48
C THR A 24 -6.54 -9.82 -2.91
N LEU A 25 -5.47 -9.73 -2.12
CA LEU A 25 -4.86 -10.87 -1.43
C LEU A 25 -5.83 -11.49 -0.43
N LEU A 26 -6.52 -10.69 0.37
CA LEU A 26 -7.54 -11.17 1.31
C LEU A 26 -8.66 -11.91 0.57
N PHE A 27 -9.19 -11.30 -0.50
CA PHE A 27 -10.31 -11.86 -1.25
C PHE A 27 -9.95 -13.18 -1.95
N THR A 28 -8.79 -13.23 -2.62
CA THR A 28 -8.28 -14.45 -3.26
C THR A 28 -7.86 -15.50 -2.23
N GLY A 29 -7.32 -15.08 -1.08
CA GLY A 29 -7.01 -15.96 0.04
C GLY A 29 -8.26 -16.68 0.56
N PHE A 30 -9.35 -15.95 0.76
CA PHE A 30 -10.64 -16.56 1.12
C PHE A 30 -11.18 -17.51 0.05
N ASN A 31 -10.94 -17.23 -1.24
CA ASN A 31 -11.29 -18.15 -2.31
C ASN A 31 -10.50 -19.47 -2.23
N ILE A 32 -9.18 -19.37 -2.04
CA ILE A 32 -8.25 -20.52 -1.91
C ILE A 32 -8.62 -21.40 -0.71
N HIS A 33 -9.09 -20.81 0.38
CA HIS A 33 -9.53 -21.53 1.58
C HIS A 33 -10.97 -22.06 1.49
N GLY A 34 -11.69 -21.79 0.39
CA GLY A 34 -13.06 -22.27 0.18
C GLY A 34 -14.15 -21.48 0.90
N THR A 35 -13.85 -20.29 1.44
CA THR A 35 -14.86 -19.41 2.04
C THR A 35 -15.86 -18.90 0.99
N HIS A 36 -15.40 -18.77 -0.27
CA HIS A 36 -16.24 -18.50 -1.43
C HIS A 36 -15.59 -19.09 -2.69
N HIS A 37 -16.35 -19.19 -3.79
CA HIS A 37 -15.90 -19.83 -5.04
C HIS A 37 -16.05 -18.91 -6.26
N PHE A 38 -15.79 -17.62 -6.08
CA PHE A 38 -15.86 -16.63 -7.17
C PHE A 38 -14.92 -16.95 -8.35
N PHE A 39 -13.72 -17.48 -8.07
CA PHE A 39 -12.77 -17.99 -9.06
C PHE A 39 -12.58 -19.51 -8.95
N VAL A 40 -12.08 -20.12 -10.02
CA VAL A 40 -11.50 -21.48 -9.94
C VAL A 40 -10.17 -21.43 -9.18
N PHE A 41 -9.83 -22.52 -8.49
CA PHE A 41 -8.67 -22.56 -7.58
C PHE A 41 -7.37 -22.06 -8.22
N GLU A 42 -7.03 -22.56 -9.42
CA GLU A 42 -5.81 -22.16 -10.13
C GLU A 42 -5.77 -20.64 -10.41
N GLN A 43 -6.91 -20.08 -10.82
CA GLN A 43 -7.02 -18.64 -11.08
C GLN A 43 -6.85 -17.83 -9.79
N ALA A 44 -7.47 -18.25 -8.69
CA ALA A 44 -7.34 -17.59 -7.40
C ALA A 44 -5.89 -17.59 -6.91
N VAL A 45 -5.20 -18.73 -7.01
CA VAL A 45 -3.78 -18.87 -6.65
C VAL A 45 -2.90 -17.97 -7.53
N ASN A 46 -3.09 -17.98 -8.85
CA ASN A 46 -2.30 -17.15 -9.76
C ASN A 46 -2.47 -15.65 -9.47
N ILE A 47 -3.71 -15.18 -9.29
CA ILE A 47 -3.97 -13.77 -8.93
C ILE A 47 -3.34 -13.44 -7.58
N HIS A 48 -3.44 -14.33 -6.60
CA HIS A 48 -2.86 -14.13 -5.26
C HIS A 48 -1.34 -13.99 -5.32
N ILE A 49 -0.65 -14.90 -6.01
CA ILE A 49 0.82 -14.89 -6.14
C ILE A 49 1.29 -13.63 -6.87
N ILE A 50 0.64 -13.27 -7.99
CA ILE A 50 0.99 -12.06 -8.75
C ILE A 50 0.78 -10.81 -7.88
N SER A 51 -0.35 -10.73 -7.16
CA SER A 51 -0.64 -9.60 -6.26
C SER A 51 0.39 -9.50 -5.13
N ALA A 52 0.86 -10.62 -4.57
CA ALA A 52 1.88 -10.65 -3.54
C ALA A 52 3.23 -10.13 -4.07
N TRP A 53 3.64 -10.55 -5.27
CA TRP A 53 4.85 -10.03 -5.91
C TRP A 53 4.76 -8.53 -6.21
N ILE A 54 3.62 -8.05 -6.70
CA ILE A 54 3.39 -6.61 -6.93
C ILE A 54 3.46 -5.85 -5.61
N LEU A 55 2.85 -6.36 -4.54
CA LEU A 55 2.91 -5.74 -3.20
C LEU A 55 4.35 -5.65 -2.68
N MET A 56 5.13 -6.73 -2.81
CA MET A 56 6.54 -6.73 -2.43
C MET A 56 7.34 -5.69 -3.23
N GLY A 57 7.12 -5.60 -4.55
CA GLY A 57 7.74 -4.58 -5.39
C GLY A 57 7.34 -3.16 -4.99
N LEU A 58 6.05 -2.95 -4.67
CA LEU A 58 5.54 -1.67 -4.18
C LEU A 58 6.19 -1.27 -2.85
N TRP A 59 6.42 -2.21 -1.94
CA TRP A 59 7.12 -1.95 -0.69
C TRP A 59 8.58 -1.55 -0.90
N VAL A 60 9.31 -2.26 -1.77
CA VAL A 60 10.70 -1.89 -2.10
C VAL A 60 10.75 -0.47 -2.66
N PHE A 61 9.84 -0.13 -3.58
CA PHE A 61 9.76 1.22 -4.13
C PHE A 61 9.40 2.27 -3.08
N ALA A 62 8.46 1.97 -2.18
CA ALA A 62 8.05 2.88 -1.12
C ALA A 62 9.16 3.14 -0.11
N ILE A 63 9.86 2.09 0.32
CA ILE A 63 11.02 2.22 1.21
C ILE A 63 12.08 3.11 0.56
N PHE A 64 12.44 2.82 -0.70
CA PHE A 64 13.38 3.65 -1.46
C PHE A 64 12.91 5.11 -1.57
N TRP A 65 11.62 5.33 -1.86
CA TRP A 65 11.04 6.66 -1.97
C TRP A 65 11.14 7.41 -0.65
N HIS A 66 10.69 6.83 0.46
CA HIS A 66 10.73 7.45 1.77
C HIS A 66 12.15 7.89 2.12
N PHE A 67 13.16 7.04 1.87
CA PHE A 67 14.56 7.39 2.13
C PHE A 67 15.08 8.52 1.23
N THR A 68 14.80 8.49 -0.07
CA THR A 68 15.36 9.47 -1.03
C THR A 68 14.69 10.83 -0.96
N THR A 69 13.41 10.90 -0.59
CA THR A 69 12.65 12.14 -0.46
C THR A 69 12.67 12.73 0.95
N GLY A 70 13.02 11.92 1.96
CA GLY A 70 13.00 12.35 3.36
C GLY A 70 11.60 12.31 3.99
N GLU A 71 10.60 11.77 3.29
CA GLU A 71 9.21 11.64 3.79
C GLU A 71 9.15 10.89 5.12
N TRP A 72 10.10 10.01 5.42
CA TRP A 72 10.17 9.34 6.73
C TRP A 72 10.25 10.31 7.92
N LYS A 73 10.70 11.56 7.72
CA LYS A 73 10.80 12.58 8.77
C LYS A 73 9.43 12.97 9.34
N GLN A 74 8.35 12.79 8.60
CA GLN A 74 6.98 13.01 9.07
C GLN A 74 6.61 12.11 10.27
N TYR A 75 7.32 10.99 10.44
CA TYR A 75 7.09 10.04 11.55
C TYR A 75 7.85 10.43 12.83
N ILE A 76 8.74 11.43 12.76
CA ILE A 76 9.43 11.93 13.95
C ILE A 76 8.49 12.91 14.65
N PRO A 77 8.20 12.73 15.95
CA PRO A 77 7.43 13.71 16.71
C PRO A 77 8.14 15.07 16.69
N SER A 78 7.53 16.08 16.07
CA SER A 78 7.98 17.47 16.18
C SER A 78 7.14 18.22 17.23
N SER A 79 7.70 19.27 17.84
CA SER A 79 6.84 20.26 18.49
C SER A 79 5.87 20.85 17.46
N ALA A 80 4.67 21.22 17.88
CA ALA A 80 3.49 21.51 17.04
C ALA A 80 3.68 22.59 15.93
N ASN A 81 4.86 23.19 15.81
CA ASN A 81 5.13 24.32 14.91
C ASN A 81 5.77 23.94 13.56
N ASN A 82 6.11 22.67 13.30
CA ASN A 82 6.82 22.24 12.09
C ASN A 82 6.07 21.14 11.30
N LEU A 83 4.75 21.25 11.14
CA LEU A 83 3.93 20.30 10.37
C LEU A 83 4.05 20.48 8.84
N ILE A 84 5.14 21.08 8.36
CA ILE A 84 5.41 21.32 6.94
C ILE A 84 6.79 20.74 6.65
N ALA A 85 6.88 19.41 6.63
CA ALA A 85 7.97 18.69 5.99
C ALA A 85 7.43 18.15 4.67
#